data_AF-A0AAV3EM96-F1
#
_entry.id   AF-A0AAV3EM96-F1
#
_cell.length_a   1.000
_cell.length_b   1.000
_cell.length_c   1.000
_cell.angle_alpha   90.00
_cell.angle_beta   90.00
_cell.angle_gamma   90.00
#
_symmetry.space_group_name_H-M   'P 1'
#
loop_
_entity.id
_entity.type
_entity.pdbx_description
1 polymer ?
#
loop_
_entity_poly.entity_id
_entity_poly.type
_entity_poly.pdbx_seq_one_letter_code
_entity_poly.pdbx_strand_id
1 'polypeptide(L)'
;MNWRIFRIIIITLSTCISIISTYYTVPLESTNLPLIEQLKSLLLIFVASLLGLFFIIGIQAFNPYSSKLWVVPSWEINPFTKKQPVVFFHFVAWFITVQSIVQLIFSILCGYSYWSALLGTVFGLSIFIGLRLVRIAFHFKFRD
;
A
#
# COMPACT_ATOMS: atom_id res chain seq x y z
N MET A 1 6.90 8.53 -21.93
CA MET A 1 6.53 9.17 -20.64
C MET A 1 7.41 8.61 -19.55
N ASN A 2 8.01 9.45 -18.71
CA ASN A 2 8.84 8.98 -17.60
C ASN A 2 7.93 8.55 -16.44
N TRP A 3 7.69 7.23 -16.33
CA TRP A 3 6.76 6.67 -15.34
C TRP A 3 7.22 6.87 -13.91
N ARG A 4 8.53 6.90 -13.67
CA ARG A 4 9.07 7.20 -12.35
C ARG A 4 8.67 8.59 -11.90
N ILE A 5 8.91 9.61 -12.74
CA ILE A 5 8.52 11.01 -12.44
C ILE A 5 7.01 11.09 -12.24
N PHE A 6 6.23 10.49 -13.13
CA PHE A 6 4.78 10.49 -13.04
C PHE A 6 4.26 9.89 -11.72
N ARG A 7 4.82 8.75 -11.28
CA ARG A 7 4.47 8.13 -10.00
C ARG A 7 4.84 9.01 -8.82
N ILE A 8 6.02 9.62 -8.84
CA ILE A 8 6.47 10.55 -7.79
C ILE A 8 5.48 11.72 -7.69
N ILE A 9 5.12 12.34 -8.82
CA ILE A 9 4.16 13.46 -8.84
C ILE A 9 2.82 13.06 -8.21
N ILE A 10 2.26 11.90 -8.60
CA ILE A 10 0.98 11.43 -8.04
C ILE A 10 1.06 11.18 -6.53
N ILE A 11 2.11 10.49 -6.08
CA ILE A 11 2.29 10.16 -4.67
C ILE A 11 2.47 11.46 -3.85
N THR A 12 3.27 12.40 -4.34
CA THR A 12 3.48 13.69 -3.65
C THR A 12 2.19 14.51 -3.59
N LEU A 13 1.49 14.68 -4.73
CA LEU A 13 0.25 15.46 -4.77
C LEU A 13 -0.83 14.88 -3.87
N SER A 14 -1.04 13.56 -3.93
CA SER A 14 -2.01 12.89 -3.05
C SER A 14 -1.65 13.00 -1.57
N THR A 15 -0.36 12.93 -1.23
CA THR A 15 0.12 13.13 0.14
C THR A 15 -0.17 14.55 0.64
N CYS A 16 0.11 15.58 -0.18
CA CYS A 16 -0.21 16.96 0.16
C CYS A 16 -1.72 17.16 0.38
N ILE A 17 -2.56 16.59 -0.50
CA ILE A 17 -4.03 16.65 -0.35
C ILE A 17 -4.47 15.97 0.95
N SER A 18 -3.89 14.82 1.30
CA SER A 18 -4.19 14.08 2.53
C SER A 18 -3.89 14.89 3.79
N ILE A 19 -2.75 15.59 3.84
CA ILE A 19 -2.37 16.44 4.97
C ILE A 19 -3.36 17.62 5.10
N ILE A 20 -3.63 18.32 3.99
CA ILE A 20 -4.57 19.45 3.97
C ILE A 20 -5.94 19.00 4.47
N SER A 21 -6.43 17.85 4.01
CA SER A 21 -7.70 17.29 4.45
C SER A 21 -7.71 16.99 5.95
N THR A 22 -6.65 16.39 6.48
CA THR A 22 -6.52 16.05 7.91
C THR A 22 -6.59 17.31 8.78
N TYR A 23 -5.87 18.36 8.38
CA TYR A 23 -5.82 19.64 9.09
C TYR A 23 -7.21 20.27 9.30
N TYR A 24 -8.11 20.15 8.33
CA TYR A 24 -9.44 20.77 8.38
C TYR A 24 -10.54 19.91 9.03
N THR A 25 -10.30 18.61 9.23
CA THR A 25 -11.40 17.66 9.51
C THR A 25 -11.25 16.87 10.81
N VAL A 26 -10.04 16.73 11.35
CA VAL A 26 -9.80 15.79 12.45
C VAL A 26 -9.65 16.54 13.79
N PRO A 27 -10.48 16.22 14.80
CA PRO A 27 -10.31 16.78 16.14
C PRO A 27 -9.04 16.25 16.83
N LEU A 28 -8.55 17.00 17.83
CA LEU A 28 -7.49 16.57 18.74
C LEU A 28 -7.87 15.25 19.44
N GLU A 29 -6.87 14.42 19.69
CA GLU A 29 -7.07 12.99 19.98
C GLU A 29 -7.94 12.68 21.22
N SER A 30 -8.91 11.77 21.06
CA SER A 30 -9.51 10.98 22.15
C SER A 30 -9.75 9.53 21.70
N THR A 31 -8.68 8.75 21.58
CA THR A 31 -8.79 7.32 21.27
C THR A 31 -9.17 6.55 22.54
N ASN A 32 -10.46 6.24 22.73
CA ASN A 32 -10.95 5.53 23.93
C ASN A 32 -10.83 4.00 23.87
N LEU A 33 -10.19 3.44 22.85
CA LEU A 33 -10.05 1.98 22.71
C LEU A 33 -8.91 1.42 23.57
N PRO A 34 -9.12 0.29 24.26
CA PRO A 34 -8.03 -0.40 24.98
C PRO A 34 -6.88 -0.78 24.05
N LEU A 35 -5.64 -0.70 24.55
CA LEU A 35 -4.42 -1.04 23.80
C LEU A 35 -4.48 -2.44 23.15
N ILE A 36 -5.10 -3.42 23.82
CA ILE A 36 -5.22 -4.77 23.28
C ILE A 36 -6.07 -4.82 22.00
N GLU A 37 -7.15 -4.04 21.92
CA GLU A 37 -8.01 -3.98 20.72
C GLU A 37 -7.30 -3.24 19.58
N GLN A 38 -6.52 -2.21 19.93
CA GLN A 38 -5.64 -1.53 18.99
C GLN A 38 -4.64 -2.52 18.36
N LEU A 39 -3.89 -3.28 19.17
CA LEU A 39 -2.94 -4.28 18.68
C LEU A 39 -3.60 -5.38 17.83
N LYS A 40 -4.77 -5.88 18.24
CA LYS A 40 -5.54 -6.86 17.47
C LYS A 40 -5.89 -6.34 16.08
N SER A 41 -6.31 -5.09 15.95
CA SER A 41 -6.67 -4.54 14.65
C SER A 41 -5.44 -4.28 13.75
N LEU A 42 -4.28 -3.93 14.31
CA LEU A 42 -3.02 -3.86 13.54
C LEU A 42 -2.61 -5.24 13.00
N LEU A 43 -2.75 -6.28 13.83
CA LEU A 43 -2.51 -7.65 13.39
C LEU A 43 -3.52 -8.09 12.32
N LEU A 44 -4.80 -7.77 12.51
CA LEU A 44 -5.87 -8.11 11.58
C LEU A 44 -5.63 -7.45 10.22
N ILE A 45 -5.34 -6.15 10.17
CA ILE A 45 -5.12 -5.45 8.89
C ILE A 45 -3.88 -6.01 8.18
N PHE A 46 -2.82 -6.37 8.92
CA PHE A 46 -1.62 -7.00 8.38
C PHE A 46 -1.90 -8.36 7.76
N VAL A 47 -2.64 -9.23 8.45
CA VAL A 47 -2.96 -10.56 7.93
C VAL A 47 -3.95 -10.47 6.78
N ALA A 48 -4.98 -9.63 6.90
CA ALA A 48 -6.01 -9.48 5.89
C ALA A 48 -5.46 -8.91 4.58
N SER A 49 -4.57 -7.93 4.63
CA SER A 49 -3.93 -7.36 3.43
C SER A 49 -3.01 -8.37 2.73
N LEU A 50 -2.25 -9.17 3.48
CA LEU A 50 -1.44 -10.25 2.92
C LEU A 50 -2.30 -11.29 2.22
N LEU A 51 -3.33 -11.80 2.90
CA LEU A 51 -4.26 -12.77 2.31
C LEU A 51 -4.99 -12.20 1.10
N GLY A 52 -5.44 -10.95 1.17
CA GLY A 52 -6.09 -10.25 0.07
C GLY A 52 -5.18 -10.11 -1.16
N LEU A 53 -3.92 -9.73 -0.95
CA LEU A 53 -2.93 -9.67 -2.04
C LEU A 53 -2.72 -11.05 -2.67
N PHE A 54 -2.51 -12.09 -1.85
CA PHE A 54 -2.31 -13.45 -2.34
C PHE A 54 -3.51 -13.97 -3.12
N PHE A 55 -4.71 -13.70 -2.63
CA PHE A 55 -5.95 -14.08 -3.30
C PHE A 55 -6.07 -13.41 -4.67
N ILE A 56 -5.89 -12.08 -4.74
CA ILE A 56 -6.01 -11.34 -6.00
C ILE A 56 -4.91 -11.78 -6.98
N ILE A 57 -3.66 -11.86 -6.53
CA ILE A 57 -2.55 -12.31 -7.39
C ILE A 57 -2.74 -13.76 -7.83
N GLY A 58 -3.22 -14.64 -6.96
CA GLY A 58 -3.53 -16.03 -7.28
C GLY A 58 -4.55 -16.12 -8.41
N ILE A 59 -5.66 -15.36 -8.32
CA ILE A 59 -6.64 -15.28 -9.42
C ILE A 59 -5.97 -14.78 -10.70
N GLN A 60 -5.14 -13.72 -10.62
CA GLN A 60 -4.45 -13.18 -11.79
C GLN A 60 -3.39 -14.11 -12.37
N ALA A 61 -2.85 -15.06 -11.60
CA ALA A 61 -1.89 -16.05 -12.08
C ALA A 61 -2.53 -16.99 -13.11
N PHE A 62 -3.79 -17.36 -12.88
CA PHE A 62 -4.57 -18.25 -13.76
C PHE A 62 -5.43 -17.48 -14.78
N ASN A 63 -5.53 -16.16 -14.67
CA ASN A 63 -6.30 -15.33 -15.60
C ASN A 63 -5.67 -15.34 -17.01
N PRO A 64 -6.39 -15.77 -18.06
CA PRO A 64 -5.87 -15.80 -19.43
C PRO A 64 -5.56 -14.41 -20.00
N TYR A 65 -6.16 -13.34 -19.45
CA TYR A 65 -5.88 -11.96 -19.87
C TYR A 65 -4.64 -11.36 -19.18
N SER A 66 -4.09 -12.04 -18.18
CA SER A 66 -2.83 -11.67 -17.53
C SER A 66 -1.63 -12.04 -18.40
N SER A 67 -0.50 -11.36 -18.23
CA SER A 67 0.71 -11.73 -18.95
C SER A 67 1.15 -13.15 -18.57
N LYS A 68 1.67 -13.90 -19.56
CA LYS A 68 2.26 -15.23 -19.33
C LYS A 68 3.38 -15.17 -18.30
N LEU A 69 4.25 -14.16 -18.44
CA LEU A 69 5.30 -13.82 -17.49
C LEU A 69 5.12 -12.39 -16.96
N TRP A 70 5.28 -12.24 -15.66
CA TRP A 70 5.29 -10.98 -14.95
C TRP A 70 6.71 -10.44 -14.83
N VAL A 71 6.79 -9.12 -14.82
CA VAL A 71 8.05 -8.38 -14.65
C VAL A 71 8.22 -8.04 -13.19
N VAL A 72 9.47 -8.09 -12.71
CA VAL A 72 9.81 -7.59 -11.38
C VAL A 72 9.45 -6.11 -11.29
N PRO A 73 8.71 -5.67 -10.26
CA PRO A 73 8.30 -4.28 -10.16
C PRO A 73 9.49 -3.32 -10.13
N SER A 74 9.41 -2.26 -10.93
CA SER A 74 10.34 -1.15 -10.90
C SER A 74 9.58 0.17 -10.98
N TRP A 75 10.27 1.29 -10.76
CA TRP A 75 9.69 2.63 -10.88
C TRP A 75 9.47 3.09 -12.31
N GLU A 76 10.18 2.47 -13.26
CA GLU A 76 10.18 2.86 -14.67
C GLU A 76 9.03 2.23 -15.48
N ILE A 77 8.34 1.24 -14.91
CA ILE A 77 7.24 0.53 -15.58
C ILE A 77 5.90 1.22 -15.29
N ASN A 78 5.02 1.27 -16.30
CA ASN A 78 3.64 1.73 -16.15
C ASN A 78 2.86 0.86 -15.14
N PRO A 79 2.42 1.42 -13.99
CA PRO A 79 1.71 0.65 -12.97
C PRO A 79 0.28 0.28 -13.34
N PHE A 80 -0.32 0.92 -14.35
CA PHE A 80 -1.70 0.67 -14.78
C PHE A 80 -1.82 -0.39 -15.88
N THR A 81 -0.73 -1.12 -16.12
CA THR A 81 -0.73 -2.23 -17.05
C THR A 81 -1.52 -3.39 -16.45
N LYS A 82 -2.78 -3.56 -16.86
CA LYS A 82 -3.69 -4.61 -16.35
C LYS A 82 -3.13 -6.03 -16.42
N LYS A 83 -2.18 -6.28 -17.34
CA LYS A 83 -1.51 -7.58 -17.52
C LYS A 83 -0.40 -7.87 -16.51
N GLN A 84 0.00 -6.86 -15.72
CA GLN A 84 1.14 -6.88 -14.80
C GLN A 84 0.67 -6.52 -13.38
N PRO A 85 -0.12 -7.40 -12.73
CA PRO A 85 -0.78 -7.08 -11.46
C PRO A 85 0.21 -6.76 -10.34
N VAL A 86 1.38 -7.40 -10.33
CA VAL A 86 2.43 -7.19 -9.33
C VAL A 86 3.00 -5.77 -9.39
N VAL A 87 3.09 -5.18 -10.60
CA VAL A 87 3.55 -3.79 -10.79
C VAL A 87 2.51 -2.79 -10.25
N PHE A 88 1.23 -3.08 -10.47
CA PHE A 88 0.13 -2.29 -9.92
C PHE A 88 0.17 -2.28 -8.39
N PHE A 89 0.22 -3.46 -7.76
CA PHE A 89 0.27 -3.56 -6.31
C PHE A 89 1.54 -2.96 -5.71
N HIS A 90 2.66 -3.01 -6.41
CA HIS A 90 3.87 -2.29 -6.00
C HIS A 90 3.66 -0.77 -5.98
N PHE A 91 2.96 -0.22 -6.97
CA PHE A 91 2.60 1.20 -6.95
C PHE A 91 1.63 1.54 -5.82
N VAL A 92 0.57 0.74 -5.63
CA VAL A 92 -0.39 0.91 -4.54
C VAL A 92 0.29 0.86 -3.17
N ALA A 93 1.24 -0.06 -2.97
CA ALA A 93 2.02 -0.15 -1.74
C ALA A 93 2.79 1.13 -1.46
N TRP A 94 3.52 1.68 -2.46
CA TRP A 94 4.22 2.95 -2.33
C TRP A 94 3.28 4.12 -2.06
N PHE A 95 2.18 4.20 -2.81
CA PHE A 95 1.19 5.25 -2.69
C PHE A 95 0.62 5.33 -1.27
N ILE A 96 0.10 4.21 -0.75
CA ILE A 96 -0.50 4.17 0.59
C ILE A 96 0.57 4.35 1.66
N THR A 97 1.72 3.67 1.55
CA THR A 97 2.76 3.73 2.60
C THR A 97 3.29 5.15 2.79
N VAL A 98 3.64 5.85 1.71
CA VAL A 98 4.17 7.21 1.81
C VAL A 98 3.12 8.16 2.38
N GLN A 99 1.90 8.11 1.84
CA GLN A 99 0.80 8.94 2.32
C GLN A 99 0.53 8.72 3.82
N SER A 100 0.40 7.46 4.24
CA SER A 100 0.12 7.11 5.63
C SER A 100 1.26 7.44 6.58
N ILE A 101 2.52 7.25 6.20
CA ILE A 101 3.68 7.62 7.04
C ILE A 101 3.73 9.14 7.23
N VAL A 102 3.57 9.91 6.16
CA VAL A 102 3.59 11.38 6.26
C VAL A 102 2.44 11.88 7.12
N GLN A 103 1.23 11.31 6.94
CA GLN A 103 0.08 11.63 7.77
C GLN A 103 0.29 11.20 9.22
N LEU A 104 0.93 10.06 9.48
CA LEU A 104 1.24 9.59 10.82
C LEU A 104 2.17 10.59 11.54
N ILE A 105 3.25 11.00 10.87
CA ILE A 105 4.18 12.00 11.40
C ILE A 105 3.46 13.32 11.67
N PHE A 106 2.65 13.80 10.71
CA PHE A 106 1.90 15.04 10.86
C PHE A 106 0.91 14.98 12.03
N SER A 107 0.13 13.90 12.15
CA SER A 107 -0.82 13.71 13.25
C SER A 107 -0.13 13.70 14.61
N ILE A 108 1.02 13.03 14.74
CA ILE A 108 1.80 13.00 15.99
C ILE A 108 2.28 14.41 16.35
N LEU A 109 2.84 15.15 15.38
CA LEU A 109 3.38 16.50 15.62
C LEU A 109 2.30 17.52 16.00
N CYS A 110 1.09 17.38 15.45
CA CYS A 110 -0.03 18.30 15.70
C CYS A 110 -0.98 17.84 16.82
N GLY A 111 -0.75 16.67 17.44
CA GLY A 111 -1.64 16.11 18.46
C GLY A 111 -3.00 15.63 17.94
N TYR A 112 -3.09 15.35 16.63
CA TYR A 112 -4.29 14.79 16.02
C TYR A 112 -4.33 13.27 16.18
N SER A 113 -5.52 12.69 16.00
CA SER A 113 -5.65 11.24 15.88
C SER A 113 -4.74 10.70 14.79
N TYR A 114 -3.85 9.78 15.17
CA TYR A 114 -2.86 9.15 14.29
C TYR A 114 -3.24 7.70 13.93
N TRP A 115 -4.36 7.21 14.45
CA TRP A 115 -4.72 5.80 14.40
C TRP A 115 -4.99 5.27 12.98
N SER A 116 -5.76 6.03 12.19
CA SER A 116 -6.02 5.69 10.78
C SER A 116 -4.74 5.68 9.94
N ALA A 117 -3.84 6.63 10.20
CA ALA A 117 -2.54 6.70 9.55
C ALA A 117 -1.67 5.48 9.91
N LEU A 118 -1.68 5.05 11.18
CA LEU A 118 -0.96 3.86 11.62
C LEU A 118 -1.48 2.59 10.93
N LEU A 119 -2.80 2.41 10.86
CA LEU A 119 -3.42 1.31 10.11
C LEU A 119 -3.01 1.31 8.63
N GLY A 120 -3.02 2.48 8.00
CA GLY A 120 -2.59 2.66 6.62
C GLY A 120 -1.11 2.33 6.41
N THR A 121 -0.23 2.70 7.35
CA THR A 121 1.19 2.36 7.32
C THR A 121 1.40 0.85 7.39
N VAL A 122 0.74 0.17 8.33
CA VAL A 122 0.83 -1.30 8.46
C VAL A 122 0.29 -1.98 7.19
N PHE A 123 -0.84 -1.51 6.67
CA PHE A 123 -1.41 -2.01 5.41
C PHE A 123 -0.42 -1.87 4.24
N GLY A 124 0.16 -0.68 4.02
CA GLY A 124 1.11 -0.45 2.94
C GLY A 124 2.38 -1.32 3.06
N LEU A 125 2.96 -1.41 4.26
CA LEU A 125 4.15 -2.23 4.54
C LEU A 125 3.89 -3.72 4.35
N SER A 126 2.72 -4.20 4.78
CA SER A 126 2.32 -5.60 4.59
C SER A 126 2.22 -5.98 3.11
N ILE A 127 1.80 -5.06 2.22
CA ILE A 127 1.79 -5.33 0.78
C ILE A 127 3.23 -5.50 0.25
N PHE A 128 4.21 -4.72 0.73
CA PHE A 128 5.61 -4.92 0.32
C PHE A 128 6.14 -6.30 0.70
N ILE A 129 5.83 -6.76 1.91
CA ILE A 129 6.17 -8.12 2.36
C ILE A 129 5.45 -9.13 1.46
N GLY A 130 4.15 -8.95 1.24
CA GLY A 130 3.34 -9.81 0.41
C GLY A 130 3.86 -9.91 -1.03
N LEU A 131 4.34 -8.82 -1.63
CA LEU A 131 4.93 -8.83 -2.98
C LEU A 131 6.21 -9.67 -3.06
N ARG A 132 7.04 -9.64 -2.01
CA ARG A 132 8.22 -10.52 -1.92
C ARG A 132 7.79 -11.99 -1.81
N LEU A 133 6.80 -12.29 -0.97
CA LEU A 133 6.27 -13.64 -0.81
C LEU A 133 5.59 -14.16 -2.09
N VAL A 134 4.85 -13.30 -2.80
CA VAL A 134 4.26 -13.59 -4.10
C VAL A 134 5.33 -13.97 -5.12
N ARG A 135 6.47 -13.26 -5.13
CA ARG A 135 7.58 -13.61 -6.03
C ARG A 135 8.12 -15.00 -5.75
N ILE A 136 8.18 -15.41 -4.48
CA ILE A 136 8.63 -16.75 -4.07
C ILE A 136 7.59 -17.80 -4.46
N ALA A 137 6.33 -17.59 -4.07
CA ALA A 137 5.24 -18.55 -4.29
C ALA A 137 4.91 -18.76 -5.78
N PHE A 138 4.94 -17.68 -6.57
CA PHE A 138 4.64 -17.69 -8.00
C PHE A 138 5.90 -17.48 -8.84
N HIS A 139 7.07 -17.97 -8.40
CA HIS A 139 8.34 -17.76 -9.11
C HIS A 139 8.28 -18.17 -10.60
N PHE A 140 7.55 -19.25 -10.92
CA PHE A 140 7.31 -19.73 -12.30
C PHE A 140 6.61 -18.71 -13.22
N LYS A 141 5.97 -17.68 -12.64
CA LYS A 141 5.36 -16.58 -13.38
C LYS A 141 6.32 -15.41 -13.62
N PHE A 142 7.48 -15.36 -13.01
CA PHE A 142 8.40 -14.25 -13.22
C PHE A 142 9.43 -14.60 -14.28
N ARG A 143 9.77 -13.60 -15.11
CA ARG A 143 10.92 -13.70 -16.00
C ARG A 143 12.17 -13.40 -15.19
N ASP A 144 13.15 -14.30 -15.22
CA ASP A 144 14.50 -14.05 -14.70
C ASP A 144 15.19 -12.89 -15.44
#